data_AF-A0A382NMR7-F1
#
_entry.id   AF-A0A382NMR7-F1
#
_cell.length_a   1.000
_cell.length_b   1.000
_cell.length_c   1.000
_cell.angle_alpha   90.00
_cell.angle_beta   90.00
_cell.angle_gamma   90.00
#
_symmetry.space_group_name_H-M   'P 1'
#
loop_
_entity.id
_entity.type
_entity.pdbx_description
1 polymer ?
#
loop_
_entity_poly.entity_id
_entity_poly.type
_entity_poly.pdbx_seq_one_letter_code
_entity_poly.pdbx_strand_id
1 'polypeptide(L)' 'SAVSNLIRESKTFQIPSAIQTGKKYGMQSLDDAILAELKSKKISAEDAYDKGIVKDRFTSFLKKPPEFI' A
#
# COMPACT_ATOMS: atom_id res chain seq x y z
N SER A 1 10.14 -20.10 -6.06
CA SER A 1 9.36 -18.92 -5.61
C SER A 1 10.21 -17.67 -5.79
N ALA A 2 9.77 -16.72 -6.64
CA ALA A 2 10.55 -15.52 -6.99
C ALA A 2 10.99 -14.71 -5.76
N VAL A 3 10.09 -14.53 -4.77
CA VAL A 3 10.40 -13.83 -3.52
C VAL A 3 11.50 -14.53 -2.72
N SER A 4 11.51 -15.87 -2.66
CA SER A 4 12.56 -16.62 -1.96
C SER A 4 13.93 -16.43 -2.60
N ASN A 5 14.00 -16.29 -3.93
CA ASN A 5 15.26 -15.98 -4.61
C ASN A 5 15.72 -14.54 -4.30
N LEU A 6 14.80 -13.56 -4.31
CA LEU A 6 15.13 -12.18 -3.93
C LEU A 6 15.70 -12.08 -2.52
N ILE A 7 15.19 -12.88 -1.57
CA ILE A 7 15.72 -12.94 -0.20
C ILE A 7 17.14 -13.53 -0.20
N ARG A 8 17.39 -14.65 -0.88
CA ARG A 8 18.71 -15.30 -0.93
C ARG A 8 19.77 -14.41 -1.60
N GLU A 9 19.37 -13.64 -2.61
CA GLU A 9 20.25 -12.75 -3.36
C GLU A 9 20.38 -11.36 -2.74
N SER A 10 19.84 -11.13 -1.54
CA SER A 10 19.82 -9.81 -0.86
C SER A 10 19.18 -8.68 -1.69
N LYS A 11 18.32 -9.03 -2.65
CA LYS A 11 17.54 -8.10 -3.49
C LYS A 11 16.20 -7.75 -2.85
N THR A 12 16.20 -7.47 -1.54
CA THR A 12 15.00 -7.26 -0.74
C THR A 12 14.19 -6.04 -1.19
N PHE A 13 14.85 -5.03 -1.77
CA PHE A 13 14.21 -3.84 -2.35
C PHE A 13 13.28 -4.16 -3.54
N GLN A 14 13.41 -5.33 -4.18
CA GLN A 14 12.52 -5.76 -5.27
C GLN A 14 11.27 -6.49 -4.77
N ILE A 15 11.20 -6.85 -3.48
CA ILE A 15 10.05 -7.56 -2.90
C ILE A 15 8.74 -6.78 -3.07
N PRO A 16 8.68 -5.44 -2.89
CA PRO A 16 7.46 -4.67 -3.14
C PRO A 16 6.94 -4.81 -4.58
N SER A 17 7.83 -4.80 -5.58
CA SER A 17 7.46 -5.03 -6.99
C SER A 17 6.98 -6.46 -7.24
N ALA A 18 7.59 -7.44 -6.56
CA ALA A 18 7.14 -8.82 -6.61
C ALA A 18 5.75 -9.00 -5.98
N ILE A 19 5.45 -8.28 -4.88
CA ILE A 19 4.12 -8.26 -4.25
C ILE A 19 3.08 -7.65 -5.19
N GLN A 20 3.40 -6.54 -5.86
CA GLN A 20 2.48 -5.91 -6.83
C GLN A 20 2.14 -6.84 -8.01
N THR A 21 3.14 -7.54 -8.56
CA THR A 21 2.93 -8.49 -9.67
C THR A 21 2.35 -9.84 -9.21
N GLY A 22 2.49 -10.17 -7.93
CA GLY A 22 2.00 -11.39 -7.29
C GLY A 22 0.52 -11.37 -6.88
N LYS A 23 -0.25 -10.34 -7.27
CA LYS A 23 -1.66 -10.17 -6.88
C LYS A 23 -2.53 -11.39 -7.19
N LYS A 24 -2.26 -12.09 -8.30
CA LYS A 24 -2.94 -13.34 -8.71
C LYS A 24 -2.74 -14.50 -7.73
N TYR A 25 -1.69 -14.45 -6.91
CA TYR A 25 -1.38 -15.43 -5.86
C TYR A 25 -1.88 -14.97 -4.48
N GLY A 26 -2.71 -13.94 -4.40
CA GLY A 26 -3.19 -13.36 -3.15
C GLY A 26 -2.19 -12.45 -2.45
N MET A 27 -1.10 -12.05 -3.11
CA MET A 27 -0.20 -11.04 -2.56
C MET A 27 -0.89 -9.67 -2.57
N GLN A 28 -0.68 -8.90 -1.51
CA GLN A 28 -1.31 -7.60 -1.33
C GLN A 28 -0.32 -6.62 -0.74
N SER A 29 -0.28 -5.41 -1.31
CA SER A 29 0.48 -4.30 -0.73
C SER A 29 -0.32 -3.65 0.40
N LEU A 30 0.36 -3.03 1.36
CA LEU A 30 -0.29 -2.31 2.46
C LEU A 30 -1.25 -1.23 1.91
N ASP A 31 -0.80 -0.46 0.92
CA ASP A 31 -1.63 0.58 0.29
C ASP A 31 -2.88 0.00 -0.37
N ASP A 32 -2.80 -1.16 -1.03
CA ASP A 32 -3.98 -1.80 -1.61
C ASP A 32 -4.96 -2.27 -0.53
N ALA A 33 -4.47 -2.73 0.62
CA ALA A 33 -5.31 -3.09 1.76
C ALA A 33 -6.01 -1.88 2.37
N ILE A 34 -5.27 -0.81 2.63
CA ILE A 34 -5.81 0.45 3.13
C ILE A 34 -6.86 0.99 2.15
N LEU A 35 -6.57 0.98 0.85
CA LEU A 35 -7.51 1.45 -0.18
C LEU A 35 -8.78 0.59 -0.25
N ALA A 36 -8.68 -0.72 -0.04
CA ALA A 36 -9.85 -1.60 0.05
C ALA A 36 -10.72 -1.24 1.26
N GLU A 37 -10.12 -1.09 2.44
CA GLU A 37 -10.83 -0.74 3.67
C GLU A 37 -11.44 0.67 3.62
N LEU A 38 -10.76 1.62 2.96
CA LEU A 38 -11.26 2.96 2.67
C LEU A 38 -12.49 2.91 1.75
N LYS A 39 -12.43 2.11 0.67
CA LYS A 39 -13.59 1.90 -0.22
C LYS A 39 -14.75 1.21 0.48
N SER A 40 -14.47 0.31 1.41
CA SER A 40 -15.46 -0.30 2.31
C SER A 40 -15.96 0.63 3.41
N LYS A 41 -15.50 1.89 3.46
CA LYS A 41 -15.86 2.91 4.46
C LYS A 41 -15.62 2.48 5.91
N LYS A 42 -14.67 1.58 6.14
CA LYS A 42 -14.31 1.12 7.49
C LYS A 42 -13.31 2.05 8.19
N ILE A 43 -12.54 2.80 7.41
CA ILE A 43 -11.56 3.77 7.88
C ILE A 43 -11.83 5.14 7.25
N SER A 44 -11.38 6.21 7.91
CA SER A 44 -11.43 7.56 7.35
C SER A 44 -10.35 7.76 6.29
N ALA A 45 -10.54 8.73 5.39
CA ALA A 45 -9.53 9.09 4.41
C ALA A 45 -8.27 9.68 5.06
N GLU A 46 -8.42 10.32 6.22
CA GLU A 46 -7.34 10.89 7.03
C GLU A 46 -6.47 9.76 7.62
N ASP A 47 -7.10 8.73 8.21
CA ASP A 47 -6.39 7.55 8.71
C ASP A 47 -5.69 6.77 7.58
N ALA A 48 -6.37 6.65 6.43
CA ALA A 48 -5.80 6.01 5.25
C ALA A 48 -4.57 6.77 4.74
N TYR A 49 -4.64 8.09 4.73
CA TYR A 49 -3.51 8.94 4.38
C TYR A 49 -2.39 8.83 5.41
N ASP A 50 -2.67 8.87 6.71
CA ASP A 50 -1.65 8.77 7.78
C ASP A 50 -0.93 7.41 7.77
N LYS A 51 -1.64 6.31 7.52
CA LYS A 51 -1.08 4.96 7.54
C LYS A 51 -0.54 4.47 6.19
N GLY A 52 -0.91 5.10 5.08
CA GLY A 52 -0.44 4.75 3.74
C GLY A 52 1.05 5.03 3.54
N ILE A 53 1.73 4.20 2.74
CA ILE A 53 3.12 4.43 2.33
C ILE A 53 3.14 5.45 1.21
N VAL A 54 2.36 5.22 0.14
CA VAL A 54 2.26 6.18 -0.97
C VAL A 54 1.10 7.13 -0.72
N LYS A 55 1.41 8.23 -0.03
CA LYS A 55 0.47 9.30 0.36
C LYS A 55 -0.37 9.84 -0.81
N ASP A 56 0.24 9.97 -1.99
CA ASP A 56 -0.43 10.44 -3.22
C ASP A 56 -1.62 9.57 -3.66
N ARG A 57 -1.68 8.30 -3.24
CA ARG A 57 -2.82 7.43 -3.56
C ARG A 57 -4.05 7.77 -2.73
N PHE A 58 -3.86 8.47 -1.61
CA PHE A 58 -4.90 8.78 -0.63
C PHE A 58 -5.26 10.26 -0.60
N THR A 59 -4.41 11.15 -1.11
CA THR A 59 -4.67 12.61 -1.20
C THR A 59 -5.97 12.94 -1.90
N SER A 60 -6.29 12.25 -3.01
CA SER A 60 -7.53 12.45 -3.76
C SER A 60 -8.81 12.08 -3.00
N PHE A 61 -8.70 11.34 -1.89
CA PHE A 61 -9.83 10.95 -1.05
C PHE A 61 -10.01 11.88 0.17
N LEU A 62 -9.05 12.77 0.44
CA LEU A 62 -9.14 13.72 1.54
C LEU A 62 -10.15 14.84 1.20
N LYS A 63 -11.09 15.08 2.12
CA LYS A 63 -12.07 16.18 1.99
C LYS A 63 -11.52 17.53 2.48
N LYS A 64 -10.52 17.51 3.35
CA LYS A 64 -9.79 18.69 3.83
C LYS A 64 -8.35 18.59 3.35
N PRO A 65 -7.73 19.69 2.90
CA PRO A 65 -6.29 19.69 2.62
C PRO A 65 -5.55 19.25 3.90
N PRO A 66 -4.51 18.40 3.78
CA PRO A 66 -3.78 17.92 4.96
C PRO A 66 -3.26 19.12 5.75
N GLU A 67 -3.59 19.18 7.05
CA GLU A 67 -2.97 20.13 7.97
C GLU A 67 -1.50 19.72 8.10
N PHE A 68 -0.64 20.48 7.42
CA PHE A 68 0.79 20.50 7.73
C PHE A 68 0.92 21.21 9.08
N ILE A 69 1.08 20.44 10.15
CA ILE A 69 1.59 20.97 11.43
C ILE A 69 3.12 20.95 11.37
#